data_AF-A0A382G8W2-F1
#
_entry.id   AF-A0A382G8W2-F1
#
_cell.length_a   1.000
_cell.length_b   1.000
_cell.length_c   1.000
_cell.angle_alpha   90.00
_cell.angle_beta   90.00
_cell.angle_gamma   90.00
#
_symmetry.space_group_name_H-M   'P 1'
#
loop_
_entity.id
_entity.type
_entity.pdbx_description
1 polymer ?
#
loop_
_entity_poly.entity_id
_entity_poly.type
_entity_poly.pdbx_seq_one_letter_code
_entity_poly.pdbx_strand_id
1 'polypeptide(L)'
;VVPLIGAPLCAIFGRGPLAWVISTALTWIAFAISIVLLYKVLCCGTISYVMGGWLAPWGIEYRVDYLSALVLMLVSGVASALMPFAYGVVSKEIAASQHRLFYTMYLLTFTGLLGMTITGDAFNAFVFMEISSLSAYVLVALGQKRRALYASFQYLTLGTIGATFFVIGVGLLYMLTGTLNMVDLSGRLAQHYASPVFYAAF
;
A
#
# COMPACT_ATOMS: atom_id res chain seq x y z
N VAL A 1 -0.08 -8.00 -6.10
CA VAL A 1 -1.14 -8.96 -6.52
C VAL A 1 -1.41 -10.04 -5.47
N VAL A 2 -0.39 -10.80 -5.02
CA VAL A 2 -0.57 -11.92 -4.06
C VAL A 2 -1.46 -11.58 -2.85
N PRO A 3 -1.16 -10.54 -2.04
CA PRO A 3 -2.01 -10.22 -0.89
C PRO A 3 -3.38 -9.62 -1.27
N LEU A 4 -3.48 -8.96 -2.43
CA LEU A 4 -4.73 -8.38 -2.93
C LEU A 4 -5.77 -9.47 -3.21
N ILE A 5 -5.34 -10.59 -3.81
CA ILE A 5 -6.20 -11.76 -4.04
C ILE A 5 -6.45 -12.51 -2.72
N GLY A 6 -5.47 -12.49 -1.82
CA GLY A 6 -5.59 -13.07 -0.48
C GLY A 6 -6.72 -12.49 0.37
N ALA A 7 -6.90 -11.18 0.34
CA ALA A 7 -7.93 -10.50 1.12
C ALA A 7 -9.35 -11.05 0.89
N PRO A 8 -9.90 -11.09 -0.34
CA PRO A 8 -11.22 -11.66 -0.58
C PRO A 8 -11.28 -13.17 -0.30
N LEU A 9 -10.20 -13.93 -0.53
CA LEU A 9 -10.14 -15.33 -0.15
C LEU A 9 -10.29 -15.52 1.37
N CYS A 10 -9.59 -14.71 2.17
CA CYS A 10 -9.77 -14.68 3.61
C CYS A 10 -11.18 -14.25 4.00
N ALA A 11 -11.74 -13.23 3.34
CA ALA A 11 -13.10 -12.74 3.62
C ALA A 11 -14.20 -13.78 3.35
N ILE A 12 -14.02 -14.64 2.34
CA ILE A 12 -15.02 -15.66 1.99
C ILE A 12 -14.79 -16.95 2.79
N PHE A 13 -13.54 -17.44 2.81
CA PHE A 13 -13.21 -18.79 3.29
C PHE A 13 -12.56 -18.81 4.67
N GLY A 14 -11.99 -17.70 5.15
CA GLY A 14 -11.22 -17.61 6.39
C GLY A 14 -12.06 -17.82 7.65
N ARG A 15 -12.35 -19.08 8.03
CA ARG A 15 -12.97 -19.45 9.31
C ARG A 15 -11.89 -19.88 10.30
N GLY A 16 -11.90 -19.29 11.50
CA GLY A 16 -10.99 -19.64 12.59
C GLY A 16 -9.50 -19.58 12.17
N PRO A 17 -8.71 -20.65 12.40
CA PRO A 17 -7.27 -20.64 12.11
C PRO A 17 -6.96 -20.61 10.61
N LEU A 18 -7.91 -20.95 9.73
CA LEU A 18 -7.68 -20.96 8.29
C LEU A 18 -7.30 -19.57 7.75
N ALA A 19 -7.95 -18.52 8.25
CA ALA A 19 -7.63 -17.14 7.86
C ALA A 19 -6.18 -16.77 8.20
N TRP A 20 -5.71 -17.22 9.37
CA TRP A 20 -4.34 -17.02 9.81
C TRP A 20 -3.34 -17.77 8.93
N VAL A 21 -3.61 -19.04 8.61
CA VAL A 21 -2.73 -19.85 7.76
C VAL A 21 -2.62 -19.24 6.36
N ILE A 22 -3.75 -18.86 5.75
CA ILE A 22 -3.77 -18.23 4.42
C ILE A 22 -2.97 -16.92 4.46
N SER A 23 -3.27 -16.02 5.41
CA SER A 23 -2.56 -14.74 5.50
C SER A 23 -1.06 -14.93 5.73
N THR A 24 -0.66 -15.92 6.55
CA THR A 24 0.75 -16.22 6.83
C THR A 24 1.44 -16.71 5.56
N ALA A 25 0.85 -17.68 4.86
CA ALA A 25 1.42 -18.18 3.62
C ALA A 25 1.60 -17.07 2.58
N LEU A 26 0.60 -16.20 2.42
CA LEU A 26 0.65 -15.13 1.42
C LEU A 26 1.66 -14.02 1.77
N THR A 27 1.84 -13.67 3.03
CA THR A 27 2.89 -12.70 3.42
C THR A 27 4.29 -13.26 3.23
N TRP A 28 4.51 -14.55 3.55
CA TRP A 28 5.79 -15.22 3.29
C TRP A 28 6.08 -15.38 1.81
N ILE A 29 5.08 -15.71 0.98
CA ILE A 29 5.23 -15.73 -0.48
C ILE A 29 5.60 -14.34 -1.00
N ALA A 30 4.94 -13.28 -0.52
CA ALA A 30 5.27 -11.91 -0.91
C ALA A 30 6.70 -11.50 -0.51
N PHE A 31 7.16 -11.94 0.67
CA PHE A 31 8.54 -11.72 1.12
C PHE A 31 9.57 -12.48 0.27
N ALA A 32 9.31 -13.73 -0.09
CA ALA A 32 10.18 -14.47 -1.00
C ALA A 32 10.26 -13.77 -2.37
N ILE A 33 9.12 -13.28 -2.90
CA ILE A 33 9.08 -12.53 -4.16
C ILE A 33 9.87 -11.22 -4.04
N SER A 34 9.78 -10.49 -2.92
CA SER A 34 10.50 -9.23 -2.76
C SER A 34 12.03 -9.42 -2.72
N ILE A 35 12.52 -10.51 -2.11
CA ILE A 35 13.95 -10.90 -2.17
C ILE A 35 14.37 -11.18 -3.61
N VAL A 36 13.57 -11.93 -4.38
CA VAL A 36 13.85 -12.23 -5.79
C VAL A 36 13.87 -10.95 -6.63
N LEU A 37 12.95 -10.01 -6.38
CA LEU A 37 12.92 -8.72 -7.06
C LEU A 37 14.15 -7.89 -6.73
N LEU A 38 14.56 -7.83 -5.46
CA LEU A 38 15.78 -7.15 -5.05
C LEU A 38 17.01 -7.71 -5.76
N TYR A 39 17.16 -9.04 -5.79
CA TYR A 39 18.24 -9.69 -6.53
C TYR A 39 18.22 -9.33 -8.03
N LYS A 40 17.05 -9.39 -8.67
CA LYS A 40 16.91 -9.04 -10.09
C LYS A 40 17.28 -7.59 -10.38
N VAL A 41 16.87 -6.66 -9.52
CA VAL A 41 17.19 -5.23 -9.70
C VAL A 41 18.68 -4.97 -9.50
N LEU A 42 19.33 -5.65 -8.55
CA LEU A 42 20.78 -5.57 -8.33
C LEU A 42 21.59 -6.12 -9.51
N CYS A 43 21.11 -7.18 -10.19
CA CYS A 43 21.82 -7.79 -11.32
C CYS A 43 21.51 -7.14 -12.67
N CYS A 44 20.25 -6.76 -12.92
CA CYS A 44 19.76 -6.39 -14.25
C CYS A 44 19.26 -4.94 -14.35
N GLY A 45 19.26 -4.19 -13.25
CA GLY A 45 18.76 -2.81 -13.20
C GLY A 45 17.25 -2.70 -12.94
N THR A 46 16.74 -1.46 -13.00
CA THR A 46 15.34 -1.14 -12.69
C THR A 46 14.37 -1.91 -13.58
N ILE A 47 13.37 -2.54 -12.95
CA ILE A 47 12.30 -3.24 -13.66
C ILE A 47 11.14 -2.26 -13.87
N SER A 48 10.72 -2.09 -15.12
CA SER A 48 9.53 -1.31 -15.48
C SER A 48 8.49 -2.24 -16.11
N TYR A 49 7.25 -2.15 -15.64
CA TYR A 49 6.13 -2.91 -16.14
C TYR A 49 4.95 -1.98 -16.39
N VAL A 50 4.61 -1.80 -17.67
CA VAL A 50 3.50 -0.95 -18.11
C VAL A 50 2.21 -1.79 -18.14
N MET A 51 1.28 -1.48 -17.24
CA MET A 51 -0.02 -2.13 -17.17
C MET A 51 -0.83 -1.85 -18.44
N GLY A 52 -1.30 -2.92 -19.09
CA GLY A 52 -2.18 -2.82 -20.26
C GLY A 52 -1.52 -2.30 -21.54
N GLY A 53 -0.20 -2.08 -21.57
CA GLY A 53 0.54 -1.64 -22.75
C GLY A 53 0.35 -0.17 -23.14
N TRP A 54 -0.37 0.62 -22.34
CA TRP A 54 -0.53 2.05 -22.55
C TRP A 54 0.70 2.79 -22.04
N LEU A 55 1.41 3.50 -22.92
CA LEU A 55 2.56 4.31 -22.49
C LEU A 55 2.11 5.56 -21.71
N ALA A 56 3.05 6.15 -20.96
CA ALA A 56 2.84 7.47 -20.36
C ALA A 56 2.41 8.49 -21.43
N PRO A 57 1.50 9.43 -21.12
CA PRO A 57 1.05 9.87 -19.79
C PRO A 57 -0.21 9.18 -19.23
N TRP A 58 -0.90 8.34 -20.02
CA TRP A 58 -2.17 7.71 -19.62
C TRP A 58 -1.99 6.34 -18.96
N GLY A 59 -0.82 5.72 -19.16
CA GLY A 59 -0.47 4.40 -18.67
C GLY A 59 -0.11 4.34 -17.18
N ILE A 60 -0.47 3.22 -16.55
CA ILE A 60 -0.01 2.89 -15.19
C ILE A 60 1.28 2.08 -15.30
N GLU A 61 2.35 2.55 -14.65
CA GLU A 61 3.64 1.86 -14.61
C GLU A 61 3.90 1.32 -13.20
N TYR A 62 4.26 0.05 -13.09
CA TYR A 62 4.98 -0.46 -11.92
C TYR A 62 6.47 -0.35 -12.18
N ARG A 63 7.17 0.35 -11.29
CA ARG A 63 8.59 0.59 -11.40
C ARG A 63 9.27 0.12 -10.12
N VAL A 64 10.15 -0.85 -10.25
CA VAL A 64 10.92 -1.42 -9.16
C VAL A 64 12.38 -1.05 -9.36
N ASP A 65 12.82 0.02 -8.70
CA ASP A 65 14.21 0.41 -8.61
C ASP A 65 14.88 -0.14 -7.34
N TYR A 66 16.15 0.22 -7.11
CA TYR A 66 16.92 -0.26 -5.96
C TYR A 66 16.28 0.12 -4.62
N LEU A 67 15.75 1.34 -4.51
CA LEU A 67 15.14 1.84 -3.28
C LEU A 67 13.78 1.17 -3.06
N SER A 68 12.92 1.15 -4.09
CA SER A 68 11.63 0.47 -4.07
C SER A 68 11.78 -1.00 -3.71
N ALA A 69 12.75 -1.72 -4.29
CA ALA A 69 13.00 -3.12 -3.98
C ALA A 69 13.44 -3.32 -2.51
N LEU A 70 14.31 -2.46 -1.99
CA LEU A 70 14.74 -2.49 -0.59
C LEU A 70 13.57 -2.26 0.35
N VAL A 71 12.77 -1.21 0.12
CA VAL A 71 11.60 -0.88 0.94
C VAL A 71 10.55 -1.98 0.86
N LEU A 72 10.30 -2.53 -0.35
CA LEU A 72 9.41 -3.66 -0.56
C LEU A 72 9.84 -4.88 0.27
N MET A 73 11.14 -5.19 0.28
CA MET A 73 11.71 -6.27 1.10
C MET A 73 11.53 -6.01 2.60
N LEU A 74 11.80 -4.79 3.07
CA LEU A 74 11.64 -4.44 4.49
C LEU A 74 10.18 -4.54 4.94
N VAL A 75 9.25 -3.96 4.19
CA VAL A 75 7.82 -3.98 4.50
C VAL A 75 7.28 -5.41 4.51
N SER A 76 7.62 -6.21 3.50
CA SER A 76 7.21 -7.63 3.44
C SER A 76 7.88 -8.50 4.50
N GLY A 77 9.12 -8.21 4.87
CA GLY A 77 9.84 -8.91 5.95
C GLY A 77 9.20 -8.65 7.31
N VAL A 78 8.91 -7.39 7.64
CA VAL A 78 8.23 -7.05 8.89
C VAL A 78 6.83 -7.64 8.94
N ALA A 79 6.05 -7.52 7.85
CA ALA A 79 4.71 -8.10 7.80
C ALA A 79 4.71 -9.62 7.98
N SER A 80 5.59 -10.33 7.26
CA SER A 80 5.70 -11.80 7.38
C SER A 80 6.20 -12.25 8.76
N ALA A 81 7.15 -11.52 9.37
CA ALA A 81 7.67 -11.83 10.70
C ALA A 81 6.62 -11.68 11.82
N LEU A 82 5.66 -10.77 11.67
CA LEU A 82 4.58 -10.58 12.67
C LEU A 82 3.51 -11.68 12.63
N MET A 83 3.29 -12.30 11.46
CA MET A 83 2.17 -13.24 11.25
C MET A 83 2.19 -14.48 12.17
N PRO A 84 3.34 -15.15 12.44
CA PRO A 84 3.39 -16.25 13.39
C PRO A 84 2.89 -15.88 14.79
N PHE A 85 3.16 -14.66 15.24
CA PHE A 85 2.73 -14.16 16.55
C PHE A 85 1.28 -13.63 16.55
N ALA A 86 0.77 -13.24 15.37
CA ALA A 86 -0.55 -12.64 15.23
C ALA A 86 -1.68 -13.53 15.75
N TYR A 87 -1.63 -14.86 15.55
CA TYR A 87 -2.70 -15.76 15.98
C TYR A 87 -2.98 -15.69 17.49
N GLY A 88 -1.91 -15.71 18.30
CA GLY A 88 -2.02 -15.66 19.76
C GLY A 88 -2.53 -14.32 20.28
N VAL A 89 -2.19 -13.22 19.60
CA VAL A 89 -2.65 -11.87 19.98
C VAL A 89 -4.10 -11.65 19.54
N VAL A 90 -4.43 -11.98 18.29
CA VAL A 90 -5.77 -11.81 17.70
C VAL A 90 -6.81 -12.64 18.44
N SER A 91 -6.47 -13.88 18.84
CA SER A 91 -7.40 -14.73 19.60
C SER A 91 -7.74 -14.18 20.99
N LYS A 92 -6.87 -13.36 21.59
CA LYS A 92 -7.08 -12.75 22.91
C LYS A 92 -7.75 -11.37 22.83
N GLU A 93 -7.33 -10.55 21.88
CA GLU A 93 -7.71 -9.13 21.78
C GLU A 93 -8.88 -8.86 20.83
N ILE A 94 -9.29 -9.84 20.00
CA ILE A 94 -10.34 -9.65 18.99
C ILE A 94 -11.37 -10.77 19.12
N ALA A 95 -12.66 -10.40 19.03
CA ALA A 95 -13.75 -11.35 19.05
C ALA A 95 -13.61 -12.39 17.93
N ALA A 96 -13.90 -13.66 18.23
CA ALA A 96 -13.73 -14.77 17.28
C ALA A 96 -14.52 -14.59 15.97
N SER A 97 -15.68 -13.91 16.02
CA SER A 97 -16.48 -13.57 14.85
C SER A 97 -15.79 -12.59 13.89
N GLN A 98 -14.81 -11.83 14.38
CA GLN A 98 -14.12 -10.77 13.64
C GLN A 98 -12.70 -11.15 13.20
N HIS A 99 -12.20 -12.35 13.54
CA HIS A 99 -10.85 -12.80 13.13
C HIS A 99 -10.68 -12.75 11.61
N ARG A 100 -11.72 -13.16 10.87
CA ARG A 100 -11.77 -13.07 9.42
C ARG A 100 -11.55 -11.65 8.91
N LEU A 101 -12.22 -10.68 9.53
CA LEU A 101 -12.15 -9.27 9.16
C LEU A 101 -10.74 -8.72 9.45
N PHE A 102 -10.15 -9.09 10.58
CA PHE A 102 -8.78 -8.74 10.91
C PHE A 102 -7.79 -9.19 9.83
N TYR A 103 -7.77 -10.49 9.49
CA TYR A 103 -6.83 -11.02 8.50
C TYR A 103 -7.08 -10.47 7.09
N THR A 104 -8.33 -10.17 6.74
CA THR A 104 -8.69 -9.52 5.48
C THR A 104 -8.13 -8.10 5.42
N MET A 105 -8.39 -7.29 6.45
CA MET A 105 -7.93 -5.91 6.52
C MET A 105 -6.41 -5.83 6.63
N TYR A 106 -5.78 -6.77 7.32
CA TYR A 106 -4.32 -6.90 7.36
C TYR A 106 -3.74 -7.13 5.96
N LEU A 107 -4.30 -8.04 5.17
CA LEU A 107 -3.86 -8.29 3.80
C LEU A 107 -4.12 -7.08 2.86
N LEU A 108 -5.20 -6.33 3.07
CA LEU A 108 -5.45 -5.08 2.34
C LEU A 108 -4.47 -3.98 2.72
N THR A 109 -4.19 -3.78 4.01
CA THR A 109 -3.14 -2.86 4.48
C THR A 109 -1.80 -3.24 3.86
N PHE A 110 -1.44 -4.51 3.91
CA PHE A 110 -0.22 -5.02 3.32
C PHE A 110 -0.16 -4.80 1.80
N THR A 111 -1.27 -5.02 1.10
CA THR A 111 -1.39 -4.74 -0.33
C THR A 111 -1.15 -3.27 -0.65
N GLY A 112 -1.78 -2.35 0.09
CA GLY A 112 -1.60 -0.91 -0.10
C GLY A 112 -0.14 -0.50 0.12
N LEU A 113 0.49 -0.97 1.20
CA LEU A 113 1.90 -0.67 1.47
C LEU A 113 2.83 -1.20 0.35
N LEU A 114 2.66 -2.45 -0.09
CA LEU A 114 3.47 -2.96 -1.20
C LEU A 114 3.20 -2.18 -2.49
N GLY A 115 1.94 -1.94 -2.84
CA GLY A 115 1.58 -1.21 -4.06
C GLY A 115 2.17 0.20 -4.11
N MET A 116 2.14 0.92 -2.98
CA MET A 116 2.74 2.25 -2.85
C MET A 116 4.25 2.24 -3.09
N THR A 117 4.96 1.18 -2.69
CA THR A 117 6.43 1.11 -2.84
C THR A 117 6.90 0.91 -4.28
N ILE A 118 6.06 0.34 -5.16
CA ILE A 118 6.45 -0.07 -6.52
C ILE A 118 5.66 0.64 -7.63
N THR A 119 4.74 1.55 -7.29
CA THR A 119 4.02 2.33 -8.29
C THR A 119 4.91 3.44 -8.83
N GLY A 120 4.93 3.60 -10.16
CA GLY A 120 5.58 4.70 -10.86
C GLY A 120 4.65 5.89 -11.13
N ASP A 121 3.42 5.86 -10.62
CA ASP A 121 2.38 6.85 -10.87
C ASP A 121 1.85 7.45 -9.56
N ALA A 122 1.77 8.79 -9.51
CA ALA A 122 1.41 9.54 -8.31
C ALA A 122 -0.04 9.35 -7.88
N PHE A 123 -0.96 9.18 -8.85
CA PHE A 123 -2.36 8.91 -8.54
C PHE A 123 -2.54 7.48 -7.99
N ASN A 124 -1.83 6.49 -8.55
CA ASN A 124 -1.85 5.15 -8.00
C ASN A 124 -1.20 5.07 -6.62
N ALA A 125 -0.19 5.89 -6.33
CA ALA A 125 0.35 6.02 -4.98
C ALA A 125 -0.72 6.49 -3.97
N PHE A 126 -1.56 7.47 -4.36
CA PHE A 126 -2.73 7.88 -3.57
C PHE A 126 -3.71 6.71 -3.36
N VAL A 127 -4.09 5.99 -4.42
CA VAL A 127 -5.02 4.87 -4.31
C VAL A 127 -4.50 3.80 -3.34
N PHE A 128 -3.21 3.45 -3.42
CA PHE A 128 -2.60 2.50 -2.49
C PHE A 128 -2.49 3.03 -1.06
N MET A 129 -2.25 4.33 -0.89
CA MET A 129 -2.31 5.00 0.41
C MET A 129 -3.69 4.82 1.04
N GLU A 130 -4.76 5.12 0.30
CA GLU A 130 -6.14 5.01 0.78
C GLU A 130 -6.54 3.57 1.11
N ILE A 131 -6.14 2.60 0.26
CA ILE A 131 -6.36 1.18 0.56
C ILE A 131 -5.67 0.82 1.88
N SER A 132 -4.43 1.28 2.08
CA SER A 132 -3.68 0.98 3.30
C SER A 132 -4.28 1.65 4.54
N SER A 133 -4.70 2.90 4.42
CA SER A 133 -5.16 3.75 5.51
C SER A 133 -6.54 3.33 5.99
N LEU A 134 -7.51 3.17 5.08
CA LEU A 134 -8.87 2.73 5.41
C LEU A 134 -8.85 1.34 6.06
N SER A 135 -8.04 0.42 5.52
CA SER A 135 -7.87 -0.91 6.11
C SER A 135 -7.25 -0.85 7.50
N ALA A 136 -6.26 0.01 7.70
CA ALA A 136 -5.63 0.22 9.02
C ALA A 136 -6.61 0.85 10.03
N TYR A 137 -7.48 1.76 9.62
CA TYR A 137 -8.51 2.33 10.50
C TYR A 137 -9.49 1.26 10.96
N VAL A 138 -9.90 0.37 10.06
CA VAL A 138 -10.72 -0.79 10.43
C VAL A 138 -9.97 -1.66 11.44
N LEU A 139 -8.69 -1.97 11.23
CA LEU A 139 -7.90 -2.75 12.18
C LEU A 139 -7.85 -2.13 13.59
N VAL A 140 -7.70 -0.80 13.67
CA VAL A 140 -7.75 -0.07 14.95
C VAL A 140 -9.15 -0.19 15.59
N ALA A 141 -10.21 -0.09 14.80
CA ALA A 141 -11.59 -0.19 15.28
C ALA A 141 -11.97 -1.59 15.82
N LEU A 142 -11.24 -2.65 15.44
CA LEU A 142 -11.49 -4.03 15.93
C LEU A 142 -11.09 -4.27 17.39
N GLY A 143 -10.39 -3.34 18.04
CA GLY A 143 -10.02 -3.48 19.45
C GLY A 143 -11.23 -3.52 20.38
N GLN A 144 -11.21 -4.36 21.42
CA GLN A 144 -12.38 -4.52 22.31
C GLN A 144 -12.71 -3.28 23.17
N LYS A 145 -11.75 -2.39 23.38
CA LYS A 145 -11.92 -1.23 24.25
C LYS A 145 -12.75 -0.17 23.53
N ARG A 146 -13.72 0.47 24.21
CA ARG A 146 -14.51 1.59 23.66
C ARG A 146 -13.66 2.72 23.08
N ARG A 147 -12.45 2.94 23.62
CA ARG A 147 -11.49 3.93 23.10
C ARG A 147 -10.96 3.62 21.70
N ALA A 148 -11.02 2.36 21.25
CA ALA A 148 -10.54 1.94 19.94
C ALA A 148 -11.32 2.59 18.79
N LEU A 149 -12.65 2.66 18.91
CA LEU A 149 -13.50 3.35 17.92
C LEU A 149 -13.19 4.84 17.86
N TYR A 150 -13.01 5.49 19.01
CA TYR A 150 -12.66 6.90 19.06
C TYR A 150 -11.29 7.17 18.43
N ALA A 151 -10.29 6.35 18.75
CA ALA A 151 -8.96 6.44 18.15
C ALA A 151 -9.02 6.23 16.63
N SER A 152 -9.75 5.21 16.15
CA SER A 152 -9.97 4.97 14.72
C SER A 152 -10.61 6.18 14.03
N PHE A 153 -11.58 6.84 14.66
CA PHE A 153 -12.20 8.04 14.10
C PHE A 153 -11.23 9.22 14.03
N GLN A 154 -10.37 9.41 15.04
CA GLN A 154 -9.32 10.41 15.01
C GLN A 154 -8.31 10.14 13.88
N TYR A 155 -7.87 8.89 13.72
CA TYR A 155 -6.99 8.48 12.63
C TYR A 155 -7.63 8.66 11.26
N LEU A 156 -8.91 8.32 11.11
CA LEU A 156 -9.67 8.56 9.88
C LEU A 156 -9.74 10.06 9.56
N THR A 157 -10.06 10.90 10.55
CA THR A 157 -10.19 12.35 10.34
C THR A 157 -8.86 12.96 9.92
N LEU A 158 -7.78 12.66 10.64
CA LEU A 158 -6.43 13.14 10.31
C LEU A 158 -5.98 12.61 8.94
N GLY A 159 -6.27 11.34 8.68
CA GLY A 159 -6.03 10.65 7.41
C GLY A 159 -6.68 11.34 6.23
N THR A 160 -7.99 11.56 6.31
CA THR A 160 -8.78 12.22 5.25
C THR A 160 -8.28 13.63 4.98
N ILE A 161 -7.88 14.38 6.00
CA ILE A 161 -7.30 15.72 5.82
C ILE A 161 -5.98 15.61 5.04
N GLY A 162 -5.06 14.73 5.47
CA GLY A 162 -3.79 14.52 4.77
C GLY A 162 -3.95 14.00 3.35
N ALA A 163 -4.86 13.05 3.14
CA ALA A 163 -5.25 12.50 1.84
C ALA A 163 -5.81 13.58 0.91
N THR A 164 -6.62 14.51 1.43
CA THR A 164 -7.16 15.64 0.67
C THR A 164 -6.03 16.55 0.20
N PHE A 165 -5.09 16.91 1.08
CA PHE A 165 -3.91 17.68 0.69
C PHE A 165 -3.05 16.96 -0.34
N PHE A 166 -2.87 15.64 -0.21
CA PHE A 166 -2.14 14.83 -1.18
C PHE A 166 -2.79 14.88 -2.57
N VAL A 167 -4.11 14.67 -2.66
CA VAL A 167 -4.84 14.71 -3.94
C VAL A 167 -4.80 16.10 -4.56
N ILE A 168 -4.94 17.16 -3.75
CA ILE A 168 -4.82 18.53 -4.24
C ILE A 168 -3.41 18.76 -4.83
N GLY A 169 -2.36 18.38 -4.10
CA GLY A 169 -0.97 18.49 -4.58
C GLY A 169 -0.75 17.75 -5.91
N VAL A 170 -1.17 16.48 -6.00
CA VAL A 170 -1.10 15.70 -7.24
C VAL A 170 -1.91 16.34 -8.38
N GLY A 171 -3.10 16.89 -8.08
CA GLY A 171 -3.91 17.61 -9.05
C GLY A 171 -3.22 18.86 -9.60
N LEU A 172 -2.54 19.63 -8.74
CA LEU A 172 -1.74 20.79 -9.14
C LEU A 172 -0.52 20.39 -9.98
N LEU A 173 0.18 19.30 -9.61
CA LEU A 173 1.29 18.76 -10.40
C LEU A 173 0.83 18.32 -11.79
N TYR A 174 -0.34 17.69 -11.89
CA TYR A 174 -0.95 17.31 -13.16
C TYR A 174 -1.33 18.54 -13.99
N MET A 175 -1.90 19.57 -13.37
CA MET A 175 -2.23 20.83 -14.05
C MET A 175 -0.98 21.49 -14.67
N LEU A 176 0.17 21.38 -14.02
CA LEU A 176 1.44 21.93 -14.52
C LEU A 176 2.07 21.09 -15.61
N THR A 177 2.12 19.77 -15.43
CA THR A 177 2.97 18.89 -16.26
C THR A 177 2.19 18.05 -17.29
N GLY A 178 0.88 17.90 -17.10
CA GLY A 178 0.00 17.08 -17.92
C GLY A 178 0.22 15.57 -17.78
N THR A 179 0.94 15.12 -16.76
CA THR A 179 1.31 13.70 -16.56
C THR A 179 1.30 13.35 -15.07
N LEU A 180 1.00 12.09 -14.77
CA LEU A 180 1.00 11.54 -13.40
C LEU A 180 2.12 10.51 -13.18
N ASN A 181 2.79 10.12 -14.27
CA ASN A 181 3.97 9.27 -14.20
C ASN A 181 5.11 10.04 -13.53
N MET A 182 5.68 9.48 -12.47
CA MET A 182 6.69 10.15 -11.63
C MET A 182 7.99 10.44 -12.38
N VAL A 183 8.36 9.60 -13.37
CA VAL A 183 9.54 9.84 -14.20
C VAL A 183 9.30 11.05 -15.11
N ASP A 184 8.17 11.09 -15.80
CA ASP A 184 7.81 12.21 -16.68
C ASP A 184 7.57 13.51 -15.89
N LEU A 185 6.93 13.43 -14.71
CA LEU A 185 6.80 14.52 -13.74
C LEU A 185 8.18 15.11 -13.41
N SER A 186 9.16 14.28 -13.03
CA SER A 186 10.50 14.76 -12.66
C SER A 186 11.20 15.52 -13.79
N GLY A 187 11.02 15.09 -15.04
CA GLY A 187 11.61 15.74 -16.21
C GLY A 187 10.94 17.07 -16.56
N ARG A 188 9.62 17.18 -16.41
CA ARG A 188 8.85 18.39 -16.75
C ARG A 188 8.87 19.44 -15.65
N LEU A 189 8.98 19.03 -14.39
CA LEU A 189 8.94 19.96 -13.24
C LEU A 189 10.05 21.02 -13.29
N ALA A 190 11.23 20.68 -13.82
CA ALA A 190 12.36 21.61 -13.95
C ALA A 190 12.00 22.90 -14.72
N GLN A 191 11.04 22.85 -15.62
CA GLN A 191 10.60 23.99 -16.42
C GLN A 191 9.61 24.91 -15.66
N HIS A 192 9.08 24.46 -14.53
CA HIS A 192 7.98 25.11 -13.80
C HIS A 192 8.34 25.53 -12.37
N TYR A 193 9.61 25.47 -11.95
CA TYR A 193 10.04 25.81 -10.59
C TYR A 193 9.73 27.24 -10.14
N ALA A 194 9.59 28.19 -11.08
CA ALA A 194 9.22 29.57 -10.75
C ALA A 194 7.70 29.80 -10.63
N SER A 195 6.87 28.79 -10.91
CA SER A 195 5.42 28.93 -10.88
C SER A 195 4.89 28.96 -9.45
N PRO A 196 3.99 29.89 -9.08
CA PRO A 196 3.30 29.86 -7.78
C PRO A 196 2.57 28.54 -7.52
N VAL A 197 2.08 27.90 -8.58
CA VAL A 197 1.40 26.61 -8.52
C VAL A 197 2.36 25.50 -8.08
N PHE A 198 3.64 25.57 -8.47
CA PHE A 198 4.64 24.60 -8.03
C PHE A 198 4.81 24.66 -6.51
N TYR A 199 4.92 25.85 -5.94
CA TYR A 199 5.01 26.01 -4.49
C TYR A 199 3.74 25.60 -3.73
N ALA A 200 2.56 25.73 -4.35
CA ALA A 200 1.31 25.28 -3.75
C ALA A 200 1.12 23.75 -3.81
N ALA A 201 1.85 23.07 -4.72
CA ALA A 201 1.75 21.64 -4.92
C ALA A 201 2.58 20.80 -3.91
N PHE A 202 3.52 21.43 -3.22
CA PHE A 202 4.42 20.84 -2.22
C PHE A 202 4.17 21.42 -0.83
#